data_AF-A0A1Z5SLK0-F1
#
_entry.id   AF-A0A1Z5SLK0-F1
#
_cell.length_a   1.000
_cell.length_b   1.000
_cell.length_c   1.000
_cell.angle_alpha   90.00
_cell.angle_beta   90.00
_cell.angle_gamma   90.00
#
_symmetry.space_group_name_H-M   'P 1'
#
loop_
_entity.id
_entity.type
_entity.pdbx_description
1 polymer ?
#
loop_
_entity_poly.entity_id
_entity_poly.type
_entity_poly.pdbx_seq_one_letter_code
_entity_poly.pdbx_strand_id
1 'polypeptide(L)'
;MKGERHVLENVDWSSSGSWHHHRRLFGLNELAGDITSLAMQKQTTDIKGKILPHHVFQLQCIVDSFMVSRGWTVKPFWGHIVTVPPRHFRPRRDVDFFLDREVKRFPGEGNQGPVVLQSIDILEQMLEKDKHDQRNSNKHVLAAPLLEEIKLDFVDWLGESKYMHGLNTIAPSRFSRHNANGLWEYSPFLCGAGLAEGIVLIQRLSMLMWDEMPEPTLILHMHNVLVKKGFLNRGVGLYDSLQQLLPGAFFQDKVPNDNFLEALTQRVSRGREQAVVSHRRRRAEAQKEGLDVHRLLDLNFNRFFTAKSELMKYFDAGWVPQRIPDREVRIPSLLFAARVNQTERIVDPATGEKKLKDTELVQRSRAEGHPEDFLLQMSAVSLGQSDLAREDIEAIRNMSSSSKDEIPAPGPPPPDPYALHDKTPRRSNLQGSALLDLLRVDIFSDICG
;
A
#
# COMPACT_ATOMS: atom_id res chain seq x y z
N MET A 1 9.25 -29.67 -10.49
CA MET A 1 9.14 -30.79 -9.52
C MET A 1 9.19 -32.20 -10.14
N LYS A 2 9.41 -32.41 -11.45
CA LYS A 2 9.64 -33.78 -11.97
C LYS A 2 11.11 -34.17 -11.81
N GLY A 3 11.39 -35.31 -11.17
CA GLY A 3 12.68 -35.99 -11.23
C GLY A 3 13.69 -35.68 -10.11
N GLU A 4 13.44 -34.67 -9.28
CA GLU A 4 14.36 -34.32 -8.19
C GLU A 4 13.93 -34.97 -6.87
N ARG A 5 14.77 -35.82 -6.30
CA ARG A 5 14.55 -36.44 -4.98
C ARG A 5 15.00 -35.49 -3.88
N HIS A 6 14.16 -34.51 -3.57
CA HIS A 6 14.42 -33.60 -2.44
C HIS A 6 13.88 -34.17 -1.15
N VAL A 7 14.68 -34.09 -0.09
CA VAL A 7 14.21 -34.35 1.28
C VAL A 7 13.41 -33.12 1.72
N LEU A 8 12.08 -33.19 1.63
CA LEU A 8 11.16 -32.07 1.85
C LEU A 8 11.35 -31.37 3.22
N GLU A 9 11.85 -32.11 4.21
CA GLU A 9 12.15 -31.61 5.56
C GLU A 9 13.33 -30.63 5.60
N ASN A 10 14.28 -30.79 4.68
CA ASN A 10 15.50 -29.97 4.59
C ASN A 10 15.35 -28.82 3.60
N VAL A 11 14.20 -28.75 2.94
CA VAL A 11 13.89 -27.65 2.03
C VAL A 11 13.58 -26.42 2.87
N ASP A 12 14.26 -25.31 2.57
CA ASP A 12 13.93 -24.02 3.15
C ASP A 12 12.64 -23.50 2.52
N TRP A 13 11.53 -23.63 3.25
CA TRP A 13 10.25 -23.06 2.89
C TRP A 13 10.06 -21.64 3.45
N SER A 14 11.09 -20.85 3.72
CA SER A 14 10.97 -19.39 4.00
C SER A 14 10.89 -18.55 2.72
N SER A 15 10.42 -17.30 2.80
CA SER A 15 10.34 -16.38 1.65
C SER A 15 11.70 -16.10 0.99
N SER A 16 12.80 -16.34 1.71
CA SER A 16 14.19 -16.26 1.22
C SER A 16 14.80 -17.59 0.77
N GLY A 17 14.07 -18.70 0.92
CA GLY A 17 14.59 -20.04 0.63
C GLY A 17 14.73 -20.31 -0.87
N SER A 18 15.42 -21.40 -1.22
CA SER A 18 15.71 -21.75 -2.63
C SER A 18 14.47 -21.95 -3.51
N TRP A 19 13.29 -22.15 -2.91
CA TRP A 19 12.01 -22.39 -3.60
C TRP A 19 11.06 -21.18 -3.62
N HIS A 20 11.51 -19.99 -3.21
CA HIS A 20 10.69 -18.77 -3.23
C HIS A 20 10.11 -18.46 -4.62
N HIS A 21 10.84 -18.74 -5.70
CA HIS A 21 10.40 -18.54 -7.09
C HIS A 21 9.18 -19.42 -7.50
N HIS A 22 8.84 -20.43 -6.69
CA HIS A 22 7.65 -21.25 -6.88
C HIS A 22 6.49 -20.86 -5.96
N ARG A 23 6.66 -19.85 -5.10
CA ARG A 23 5.60 -19.39 -4.19
C ARG A 23 4.77 -18.30 -4.80
N ARG A 24 3.46 -18.50 -4.69
CA ARG A 24 2.47 -17.76 -5.45
C ARG A 24 1.20 -17.53 -4.63
N LEU A 25 1.34 -17.28 -3.33
CA LEU A 25 0.22 -16.91 -2.46
C LEU A 25 0.36 -15.46 -2.03
N PHE A 26 -0.19 -14.56 -2.86
CA PHE A 26 -0.23 -13.14 -2.57
C PHE A 26 -0.77 -12.84 -1.16
N GLY A 27 -0.07 -11.98 -0.44
CA GLY A 27 -0.38 -11.46 0.88
C GLY A 27 0.05 -12.34 2.05
N LEU A 28 0.18 -13.65 1.85
CA LEU A 28 0.42 -14.63 2.92
C LEU A 28 1.58 -15.59 2.60
N ASN A 29 2.54 -15.15 1.79
CA ASN A 29 3.68 -15.97 1.37
C ASN A 29 4.57 -16.43 2.55
N GLU A 30 4.79 -15.58 3.55
CA GLU A 30 5.55 -15.93 4.76
C GLU A 30 4.83 -17.01 5.57
N LEU A 31 3.55 -16.77 5.92
CA LEU A 31 2.72 -17.74 6.62
C LEU A 31 2.62 -19.07 5.86
N ALA A 32 2.42 -19.04 4.53
CA ALA A 32 2.39 -20.26 3.73
C ALA A 32 3.71 -21.01 3.81
N GLY A 33 4.83 -20.29 3.85
CA GLY A 33 6.15 -20.83 4.06
C GLY A 33 6.34 -21.51 5.42
N ASP A 34 5.93 -20.84 6.49
CA ASP A 34 6.01 -21.36 7.85
C ASP A 34 5.14 -22.60 8.04
N ILE A 35 3.88 -22.55 7.58
CA ILE A 35 2.96 -23.68 7.64
C ILE A 35 3.47 -24.85 6.79
N THR A 36 4.06 -24.59 5.62
CA THR A 36 4.67 -25.65 4.79
C THR A 36 5.88 -26.25 5.49
N SER A 37 6.74 -25.43 6.10
CA SER A 37 7.90 -25.89 6.88
C SER A 37 7.49 -26.82 8.00
N LEU A 38 6.40 -26.49 8.72
CA LEU A 38 5.83 -27.32 9.78
C LEU A 38 5.23 -28.62 9.22
N ALA A 39 4.49 -28.54 8.11
CA ALA A 39 3.81 -29.69 7.50
C ALA A 39 4.76 -30.70 6.87
N MET A 40 5.94 -30.26 6.41
CA MET A 40 6.95 -31.12 5.78
C MET A 40 7.91 -31.77 6.78
N GLN A 41 7.78 -31.53 8.10
CA GLN A 41 8.60 -32.21 9.11
C GLN A 41 8.27 -33.70 9.22
N LYS A 42 9.21 -34.51 9.73
CA LYS A 42 8.93 -35.92 10.07
C LYS A 42 7.81 -36.00 11.09
N GLN A 43 6.99 -37.05 10.98
CA GLN A 43 5.90 -37.32 11.92
C GLN A 43 6.37 -37.45 13.38
N THR A 44 7.65 -37.79 13.61
CA THR A 44 8.24 -37.93 14.95
C THR A 44 8.85 -36.64 15.51
N THR A 45 8.88 -35.56 14.73
CA THR A 45 9.46 -34.29 15.15
C THR A 45 8.48 -33.52 16.05
N ASP A 46 8.92 -33.12 17.25
CA ASP A 46 8.15 -32.18 18.06
C ASP A 46 8.17 -30.78 17.43
N ILE A 47 7.01 -30.34 16.96
CA ILE A 47 6.83 -29.04 16.31
C ILE A 47 6.23 -27.99 17.25
N LYS A 48 5.86 -28.34 18.49
CA LYS A 48 5.14 -27.42 19.40
C LYS A 48 5.92 -26.12 19.64
N GLY A 49 7.23 -26.23 19.86
CA GLY A 49 8.10 -25.06 20.04
C GLY A 49 8.30 -24.22 18.78
N LYS A 50 7.93 -24.73 17.60
CA LYS A 50 8.02 -24.02 16.32
C LYS A 50 6.72 -23.25 15.98
N ILE A 51 5.62 -23.51 16.70
CA ILE A 51 4.36 -22.79 16.52
C ILE A 51 4.41 -21.51 17.33
N LEU A 52 4.71 -20.40 16.65
CA LEU A 52 4.82 -19.08 17.25
C LEU A 52 3.43 -18.41 17.37
N PRO A 53 3.24 -17.50 18.34
CA PRO A 53 1.95 -16.82 18.54
C PRO A 53 1.40 -16.12 17.29
N HIS A 54 2.28 -15.56 16.44
CA HIS A 54 1.86 -14.88 15.22
C HIS A 54 1.28 -15.84 14.16
N HIS A 55 1.76 -17.09 14.09
CA HIS A 55 1.14 -18.11 13.23
C HIS A 55 -0.31 -18.37 13.67
N VAL A 56 -0.52 -18.52 14.99
CA VAL A 56 -1.85 -18.75 15.56
C VAL A 56 -2.75 -17.56 15.31
N PHE A 57 -2.24 -16.33 15.50
CA PHE A 57 -2.97 -15.11 15.25
C PHE A 57 -3.41 -14.98 13.78
N GLN A 58 -2.52 -15.22 12.82
CA GLN A 58 -2.89 -15.16 11.40
C GLN A 58 -3.91 -16.23 11.01
N LEU A 59 -3.77 -17.46 11.53
CA LEU A 59 -4.78 -18.51 11.33
C LEU A 59 -6.13 -18.13 11.94
N GLN A 60 -6.13 -17.52 13.13
CA GLN A 60 -7.33 -17.01 13.78
C GLN A 60 -7.99 -15.93 12.92
N CYS A 61 -7.24 -14.97 12.37
CA CYS A 61 -7.75 -13.97 11.44
C CYS A 61 -8.38 -14.59 10.18
N ILE A 62 -7.76 -15.63 9.62
CA ILE A 62 -8.31 -16.37 8.47
C ILE A 62 -9.66 -16.99 8.85
N VAL A 63 -9.72 -17.74 9.96
CA VAL A 63 -10.94 -18.41 10.41
C VAL A 63 -12.03 -17.40 10.78
N ASP A 64 -11.70 -16.36 11.54
CA ASP A 64 -12.66 -15.34 11.96
C ASP A 64 -13.23 -14.58 10.78
N SER A 65 -12.39 -14.20 9.81
CA SER A 65 -12.87 -13.54 8.60
C SER A 65 -13.86 -14.42 7.82
N PHE A 66 -13.58 -15.73 7.73
CA PHE A 66 -14.50 -16.68 7.11
C PHE A 66 -15.80 -16.80 7.92
N MET A 67 -15.73 -16.97 9.24
CA MET A 67 -16.92 -17.11 10.09
C MET A 67 -17.81 -15.87 10.05
N VAL A 68 -17.21 -14.67 10.09
CA VAL A 68 -17.91 -13.39 9.93
C VAL A 68 -18.58 -13.29 8.56
N SER A 69 -17.91 -13.73 7.49
CA SER A 69 -18.53 -13.78 6.15
C SER A 69 -19.75 -14.70 6.07
N ARG A 70 -19.85 -15.68 6.99
CA ARG A 70 -20.98 -16.61 7.13
C ARG A 70 -21.98 -16.17 8.19
N GLY A 71 -21.90 -14.92 8.65
CA GLY A 71 -22.85 -14.32 9.58
C GLY A 71 -22.60 -14.67 11.05
N TRP A 72 -21.48 -15.32 11.38
CA TRP A 72 -21.10 -15.54 12.78
C TRP A 72 -20.27 -14.37 13.30
N THR A 73 -20.83 -13.62 14.24
CA THR A 73 -20.16 -12.46 14.88
C THR A 73 -20.21 -12.59 16.39
N VAL A 74 -19.32 -11.87 17.08
CA VAL A 74 -19.32 -11.78 18.55
C VAL A 74 -19.71 -10.37 18.96
N LYS A 75 -20.80 -10.21 19.71
CA LYS A 75 -21.20 -8.92 20.29
C LYS A 75 -20.83 -8.87 21.77
N PRO A 76 -20.35 -7.72 22.29
CA PRO A 76 -19.87 -7.61 23.66
C PRO A 76 -20.86 -8.07 24.73
N PHE A 77 -22.15 -7.78 24.55
CA PHE A 77 -23.19 -8.10 25.54
C PHE A 77 -23.94 -9.41 25.27
N TRP A 78 -23.92 -9.90 24.03
CA TRP A 78 -24.77 -11.00 23.57
C TRP A 78 -23.96 -12.25 23.18
N GLY A 79 -22.63 -12.17 23.26
CA GLY A 79 -21.72 -13.25 22.88
C GLY A 79 -21.82 -13.58 21.40
N HIS A 80 -21.75 -14.87 21.09
CA HIS A 80 -21.80 -15.41 19.73
C HIS A 80 -23.21 -15.28 19.13
N ILE A 81 -23.32 -14.57 18.01
CA ILE A 81 -24.56 -14.43 17.24
C ILE A 81 -24.32 -14.98 15.84
N VAL A 82 -25.22 -15.86 15.40
CA VAL A 82 -25.27 -16.36 14.03
C VAL A 82 -26.47 -15.74 13.33
N THR A 83 -26.22 -14.88 12.35
CA THR A 83 -27.24 -14.31 11.47
C THR A 83 -27.15 -14.92 10.08
N VAL A 84 -28.15 -14.63 9.24
CA VAL A 84 -28.10 -14.97 7.82
C VAL A 84 -26.83 -14.33 7.20
N PRO A 85 -26.02 -15.09 6.44
CA PRO A 85 -24.87 -14.53 5.74
C PRO A 85 -25.27 -13.35 4.85
N PRO A 86 -24.40 -12.33 4.70
CA PRO A 86 -24.69 -11.22 3.79
C PRO A 86 -24.89 -11.74 2.36
N ARG A 87 -26.07 -11.49 1.79
CA ARG A 87 -26.52 -12.11 0.53
C ARG A 87 -25.64 -11.83 -0.70
N HIS A 88 -24.90 -10.73 -0.68
CA HIS A 88 -24.07 -10.26 -1.79
C HIS A 88 -22.58 -10.16 -1.44
N PHE A 89 -22.16 -10.73 -0.32
CA PHE A 89 -20.76 -10.73 0.04
C PHE A 89 -20.03 -11.86 -0.68
N ARG A 90 -19.04 -11.48 -1.50
CA ARG A 90 -18.09 -12.39 -2.14
C ARG A 90 -16.70 -11.98 -1.72
N PRO A 91 -15.92 -12.86 -1.06
CA PRO A 91 -14.56 -12.55 -0.61
C PRO A 91 -13.66 -11.98 -1.72
N ARG A 92 -13.77 -12.56 -2.93
CA ARG A 92 -12.98 -12.16 -4.09
C ARG A 92 -13.42 -10.88 -4.79
N ARG A 93 -14.55 -10.27 -4.40
CA ARG A 93 -15.17 -9.15 -5.14
C ARG A 93 -14.18 -8.05 -5.48
N ASP A 94 -13.41 -7.58 -4.50
CA ASP A 94 -12.52 -6.44 -4.69
C ASP A 94 -11.27 -6.82 -5.50
N VAL A 95 -10.81 -8.08 -5.41
CA VAL A 95 -9.76 -8.63 -6.27
C VAL A 95 -10.23 -8.77 -7.72
N ASP A 96 -11.44 -9.29 -7.91
CA ASP A 96 -12.05 -9.43 -9.24
C ASP A 96 -12.31 -8.06 -9.86
N PHE A 97 -12.70 -7.06 -9.06
CA PHE A 97 -12.82 -5.66 -9.49
C PHE A 97 -11.48 -5.05 -9.87
N PHE A 98 -10.41 -5.35 -9.13
CA PHE A 98 -9.05 -4.88 -9.40
C PHE A 98 -8.42 -5.51 -10.66
N LEU A 99 -8.85 -6.72 -11.03
CA LEU A 99 -8.33 -7.44 -12.20
C LEU A 99 -9.25 -7.42 -13.43
N ASP A 100 -10.54 -7.12 -13.25
CA ASP A 100 -11.61 -7.18 -14.27
C ASP A 100 -11.83 -8.57 -14.87
N ARG A 101 -11.81 -9.58 -14.00
CA ARG A 101 -12.02 -10.99 -14.39
C ARG A 101 -13.44 -11.26 -14.89
N GLU A 102 -14.41 -10.44 -14.50
CA GLU A 102 -15.81 -10.58 -14.89
C GLU A 102 -16.16 -9.58 -15.98
N VAL A 103 -15.97 -10.00 -17.24
CA VAL A 103 -16.37 -9.31 -18.48
C VAL A 103 -17.91 -9.18 -18.58
N LYS A 104 -18.53 -8.49 -17.63
CA LYS A 104 -19.95 -8.11 -17.64
C LYS A 104 -20.15 -6.61 -17.43
N ARG A 105 -19.14 -5.80 -17.70
CA ARG A 105 -19.34 -4.36 -17.93
C ARG A 105 -19.69 -4.19 -19.40
N PHE A 106 -20.98 -4.04 -19.68
CA PHE A 106 -21.45 -3.66 -21.00
C PHE A 106 -20.79 -2.33 -21.39
N PRO A 107 -20.20 -2.19 -22.60
CA PRO A 107 -19.76 -0.91 -23.10
C PRO A 107 -21.00 -0.03 -23.32
N GLY A 108 -21.28 0.90 -22.41
CA GLY A 108 -22.41 1.82 -22.55
C GLY A 108 -22.99 2.39 -21.25
N GLU A 109 -22.79 1.75 -20.10
CA GLU A 109 -23.29 2.27 -18.81
C GLU A 109 -22.13 2.72 -17.91
N GLY A 110 -21.88 4.04 -17.88
CA GLY A 110 -21.08 4.68 -16.83
C GLY A 110 -19.61 4.27 -16.77
N ASN A 111 -18.80 4.87 -17.63
CA ASN A 111 -17.34 4.82 -17.65
C ASN A 111 -16.70 4.79 -16.24
N GLN A 112 -16.26 3.62 -15.81
CA GLN A 112 -15.10 3.47 -14.93
C GLN A 112 -14.01 2.83 -15.79
N GLY A 113 -12.85 3.49 -15.88
CA GLY A 113 -11.79 3.24 -16.87
C GLY A 113 -11.17 1.83 -16.88
N PRO A 114 -10.10 1.63 -17.68
CA PRO A 114 -9.46 0.33 -17.82
C PRO A 114 -8.94 -0.16 -16.47
N VAL A 115 -9.15 -1.44 -16.21
CA VAL A 115 -8.71 -2.12 -14.98
C VAL A 115 -7.27 -2.65 -15.16
N VAL A 116 -6.59 -3.13 -14.11
CA VAL A 116 -5.14 -3.36 -14.13
C VAL A 116 -4.67 -4.27 -15.25
N LEU A 117 -5.32 -5.43 -15.49
CA LEU A 117 -4.90 -6.35 -16.56
C LEU A 117 -5.06 -5.72 -17.95
N GLN A 118 -6.19 -5.07 -18.22
CA GLN A 118 -6.42 -4.37 -19.48
C GLN A 118 -5.45 -3.20 -19.66
N SER A 119 -5.13 -2.49 -18.58
CA SER A 119 -4.18 -1.38 -18.59
C SER A 119 -2.78 -1.87 -18.93
N ILE A 120 -2.39 -3.03 -18.38
CA ILE A 120 -1.15 -3.71 -18.75
C ILE A 120 -1.17 -4.09 -20.23
N ASP A 121 -2.25 -4.71 -20.74
CA ASP A 121 -2.34 -5.10 -22.16
C ASP A 121 -2.18 -3.91 -23.11
N ILE A 122 -2.86 -2.79 -22.82
CA ILE A 122 -2.77 -1.56 -23.61
C ILE A 122 -1.33 -1.04 -23.59
N LEU A 123 -0.71 -1.04 -22.40
CA LEU A 123 0.65 -0.57 -22.23
C LEU A 123 1.66 -1.45 -22.97
N GLU A 124 1.54 -2.79 -22.92
CA GLU A 124 2.37 -3.72 -23.70
C GLU A 124 2.31 -3.38 -25.20
N GLN A 125 1.10 -3.15 -25.72
CA GLN A 125 0.91 -2.75 -27.12
C GLN A 125 1.57 -1.41 -27.45
N MET A 126 1.48 -0.43 -26.54
CA MET A 126 2.13 0.87 -26.71
C MET A 126 3.65 0.76 -26.69
N LEU A 127 4.21 -0.06 -25.79
CA LEU A 127 5.66 -0.27 -25.68
C LEU A 127 6.21 -1.02 -26.90
N GLU A 128 5.51 -2.04 -27.40
CA GLU A 128 5.94 -2.76 -28.61
C GLU A 128 5.86 -1.87 -29.86
N LYS A 129 4.83 -1.02 -29.95
CA LYS A 129 4.72 -0.03 -31.02
C LYS A 129 5.88 0.98 -30.98
N ASP A 130 6.20 1.53 -29.81
CA ASP A 130 7.32 2.46 -29.63
C ASP A 130 8.66 1.81 -30.03
N LYS A 131 8.86 0.55 -29.64
CA LYS A 131 10.03 -0.23 -30.04
C LYS A 131 10.13 -0.41 -31.56
N HIS A 132 9.02 -0.66 -32.25
CA HIS A 132 9.00 -0.77 -33.71
C HIS A 132 9.33 0.57 -34.38
N ASP A 133 8.66 1.65 -33.96
CA ASP A 133 8.81 3.00 -34.51
C ASP A 133 10.24 3.54 -34.31
N GLN A 134 10.89 3.18 -33.20
CA GLN A 134 12.26 3.58 -32.87
C GLN A 134 13.35 2.60 -33.34
N ARG A 135 13.09 1.73 -34.33
CA ARG A 135 14.05 0.76 -34.89
C ARG A 135 14.67 -0.19 -33.85
N ASN A 136 13.83 -0.80 -33.01
CA ASN A 136 14.23 -1.74 -31.95
C ASN A 136 15.13 -1.09 -30.86
N SER A 137 14.73 0.10 -30.41
CA SER A 137 15.36 0.74 -29.25
C SER A 137 15.22 -0.12 -27.99
N ASN A 138 16.32 -0.29 -27.25
CA ASN A 138 16.35 -1.04 -25.98
C ASN A 138 15.82 -0.22 -24.78
N LYS A 139 15.04 0.85 -25.02
CA LYS A 139 14.58 1.80 -24.00
C LYS A 139 13.80 1.12 -22.87
N HIS A 140 12.97 0.12 -23.18
CA HIS A 140 12.03 -0.50 -22.24
C HIS A 140 12.39 -1.95 -21.84
N VAL A 141 13.64 -2.37 -22.06
CA VAL A 141 14.08 -3.77 -21.92
C VAL A 141 13.88 -4.35 -20.51
N LEU A 142 13.88 -3.52 -19.48
CA LEU A 142 13.63 -3.96 -18.10
C LEU A 142 12.14 -3.95 -17.73
N ALA A 143 11.40 -2.94 -18.16
CA ALA A 143 10.00 -2.76 -17.76
C ALA A 143 9.07 -3.77 -18.43
N ALA A 144 9.25 -4.03 -19.74
CA ALA A 144 8.34 -4.89 -20.49
C ALA A 144 8.29 -6.35 -19.98
N PRO A 145 9.43 -7.04 -19.73
CA PRO A 145 9.38 -8.40 -19.19
C PRO A 145 8.79 -8.49 -17.78
N LEU A 146 9.02 -7.48 -16.94
CA LEU A 146 8.45 -7.42 -15.59
C LEU A 146 6.94 -7.20 -15.61
N LEU A 147 6.47 -6.40 -16.56
CA LEU A 147 5.05 -6.16 -16.78
C LEU A 147 4.33 -7.46 -17.18
N GLU A 148 4.93 -8.23 -18.09
CA GLU A 148 4.43 -9.54 -18.52
C GLU A 148 4.45 -10.55 -17.35
N GLU A 149 5.53 -10.62 -16.59
CA GLU A 149 5.67 -11.52 -15.43
C GLU A 149 4.61 -11.22 -14.36
N ILE A 150 4.42 -9.94 -14.00
CA ILE A 150 3.41 -9.52 -13.01
C ILE A 150 2.00 -9.80 -13.50
N LYS A 151 1.73 -9.57 -14.79
CA LYS A 151 0.43 -9.90 -15.40
C LYS A 151 0.14 -11.39 -15.29
N LEU A 152 1.09 -12.23 -15.70
CA LEU A 152 0.96 -13.69 -15.58
C LEU A 152 0.75 -14.11 -14.14
N ASP A 153 1.49 -13.51 -13.20
CA ASP A 153 1.33 -13.80 -11.79
C ASP A 153 -0.05 -13.40 -11.25
N PHE A 154 -0.56 -12.23 -11.63
CA PHE A 154 -1.91 -11.80 -11.27
C PHE A 154 -2.97 -12.73 -11.82
N VAL A 155 -2.86 -13.14 -13.09
CA VAL A 155 -3.78 -14.07 -13.74
C VAL A 155 -3.77 -15.43 -13.04
N ASP A 156 -2.58 -16.01 -12.84
CA ASP A 156 -2.43 -17.37 -12.34
C ASP A 156 -2.67 -17.48 -10.81
N TRP A 157 -2.46 -16.40 -10.05
CA TRP A 157 -2.29 -16.51 -8.59
C TRP A 157 -3.00 -15.47 -7.73
N LEU A 158 -3.43 -14.32 -8.26
CA LEU A 158 -4.15 -13.31 -7.47
C LEU A 158 -5.66 -13.49 -7.62
N GLY A 159 -6.34 -13.97 -6.58
CA GLY A 159 -7.78 -14.24 -6.61
C GLY A 159 -8.16 -15.60 -7.22
N GLU A 160 -7.20 -16.26 -7.89
CA GLU A 160 -7.31 -17.62 -8.40
C GLU A 160 -6.01 -18.38 -8.17
N SER A 161 -6.04 -19.68 -8.39
CA SER A 161 -4.85 -20.51 -8.39
C SER A 161 -4.82 -21.36 -9.63
N LYS A 162 -3.72 -21.29 -10.39
CA LYS A 162 -3.42 -22.19 -11.51
C LYS A 162 -3.56 -23.67 -11.15
N TYR A 163 -3.40 -24.02 -9.88
CA TYR A 163 -3.50 -25.39 -9.38
C TYR A 163 -4.91 -25.83 -8.99
N MET A 164 -5.93 -24.97 -9.12
CA MET A 164 -7.29 -25.27 -8.63
C MET A 164 -7.87 -26.56 -9.23
N HIS A 165 -7.59 -26.83 -10.51
CA HIS A 165 -8.03 -28.03 -11.23
C HIS A 165 -7.02 -29.18 -11.19
N GLY A 166 -5.91 -29.01 -10.47
CA GLY A 166 -4.79 -29.96 -10.48
C GLY A 166 -3.93 -29.85 -11.73
N LEU A 167 -2.76 -30.48 -11.67
CA LEU A 167 -1.85 -30.68 -12.79
C LEU A 167 -1.52 -32.16 -12.89
N ASN A 168 -0.81 -32.58 -13.94
CA ASN A 168 -0.39 -33.98 -14.15
C ASN A 168 0.29 -34.62 -12.91
N THR A 169 0.93 -33.82 -12.05
CA THR A 169 1.61 -34.28 -10.83
C THR A 169 1.04 -33.70 -9.53
N ILE A 170 0.01 -32.84 -9.61
CA ILE A 170 -0.58 -32.17 -8.44
C ILE A 170 -2.06 -32.50 -8.42
N ALA A 171 -2.52 -33.11 -7.34
CA ALA A 171 -3.93 -33.45 -7.17
C ALA A 171 -4.82 -32.18 -7.27
N PRO A 172 -6.05 -32.30 -7.80
CA PRO A 172 -6.98 -31.19 -7.82
C PRO A 172 -7.35 -30.73 -6.41
N SER A 173 -7.86 -29.51 -6.31
CA SER A 173 -8.33 -28.94 -5.06
C SER A 173 -9.30 -29.87 -4.33
N ARG A 174 -9.17 -29.95 -3.00
CA ARG A 174 -10.13 -30.68 -2.14
C ARG A 174 -11.54 -30.08 -2.21
N PHE A 175 -11.66 -28.83 -2.65
CA PHE A 175 -12.93 -28.14 -2.87
C PHE A 175 -13.49 -28.34 -4.28
N SER A 176 -12.83 -29.13 -5.14
CA SER A 176 -13.22 -29.38 -6.55
C SER A 176 -14.69 -29.76 -6.77
N ARG A 177 -15.34 -30.40 -5.78
CA ARG A 177 -16.77 -30.77 -5.84
C ARG A 177 -17.73 -29.58 -5.80
N HIS A 178 -17.30 -28.44 -5.25
CA HIS A 178 -18.15 -27.25 -5.04
C HIS A 178 -17.56 -26.02 -5.70
N ASN A 179 -16.30 -25.72 -5.38
CA ASN A 179 -15.54 -24.64 -6.01
C ASN A 179 -14.06 -25.00 -5.97
N ALA A 180 -13.48 -25.31 -7.14
CA ALA A 180 -12.06 -25.66 -7.25
C ALA A 180 -11.14 -24.57 -6.67
N ASN A 181 -11.56 -23.30 -6.75
CA ASN A 181 -10.86 -22.14 -6.22
C ASN A 181 -11.21 -21.83 -4.73
N GLY A 182 -11.51 -22.87 -3.94
CA GLY A 182 -12.00 -22.72 -2.56
C GLY A 182 -11.09 -21.89 -1.64
N LEU A 183 -9.78 -21.85 -1.88
CA LEU A 183 -8.84 -21.05 -1.09
C LEU A 183 -9.18 -19.55 -1.13
N TRP A 184 -9.39 -19.01 -2.33
CA TRP A 184 -9.75 -17.61 -2.53
C TRP A 184 -11.26 -17.37 -2.34
N GLU A 185 -12.10 -18.33 -2.73
CA GLU A 185 -13.55 -18.20 -2.61
C GLU A 185 -14.03 -18.09 -1.15
N TYR A 186 -13.30 -18.68 -0.21
CA TYR A 186 -13.73 -18.79 1.19
C TYR A 186 -12.86 -18.01 2.18
N SER A 187 -11.81 -17.30 1.73
CA SER A 187 -10.92 -16.56 2.64
C SER A 187 -10.94 -15.05 2.35
N PRO A 188 -11.80 -14.28 3.03
CA PRO A 188 -11.79 -12.81 2.94
C PRO A 188 -10.45 -12.21 3.33
N PHE A 189 -9.82 -12.75 4.38
CA PHE A 189 -8.52 -12.28 4.85
C PHE A 189 -7.44 -12.43 3.77
N LEU A 190 -7.37 -13.59 3.11
CA LEU A 190 -6.44 -13.81 1.99
C LEU A 190 -6.73 -12.85 0.82
N CYS A 191 -8.01 -12.64 0.48
CA CYS A 191 -8.39 -11.72 -0.59
C CYS A 191 -7.91 -10.29 -0.30
N GLY A 192 -8.10 -9.80 0.94
CA GLY A 192 -7.64 -8.48 1.35
C GLY A 192 -6.11 -8.37 1.37
N ALA A 193 -5.42 -9.34 1.96
CA ALA A 193 -3.96 -9.36 2.01
C ALA A 193 -3.34 -9.45 0.60
N GLY A 194 -3.90 -10.29 -0.26
CA GLY A 194 -3.44 -10.44 -1.64
C GLY A 194 -3.69 -9.20 -2.49
N LEU A 195 -4.84 -8.54 -2.30
CA LEU A 195 -5.13 -7.27 -2.98
C LEU A 195 -4.14 -6.17 -2.54
N ALA A 196 -3.84 -6.07 -1.25
CA ALA A 196 -2.87 -5.10 -0.74
C ALA A 196 -1.49 -5.29 -1.37
N GLU A 197 -1.01 -6.54 -1.46
CA GLU A 197 0.25 -6.87 -2.13
C GLU A 197 0.21 -6.53 -3.63
N GLY A 198 -0.90 -6.87 -4.32
CA GLY A 198 -1.11 -6.54 -5.73
C GLY A 198 -1.07 -5.03 -6.01
N ILE A 199 -1.71 -4.22 -5.16
CA ILE A 199 -1.68 -2.75 -5.25
C ILE A 199 -0.26 -2.22 -5.06
N VAL A 200 0.48 -2.74 -4.07
CA VAL A 200 1.89 -2.34 -3.84
C VAL A 200 2.75 -2.64 -5.07
N LEU A 201 2.61 -3.83 -5.66
CA LEU A 201 3.38 -4.22 -6.84
C LEU A 201 3.08 -3.35 -8.05
N ILE A 202 1.80 -3.11 -8.37
CA ILE A 202 1.44 -2.28 -9.53
C ILE A 202 1.87 -0.82 -9.36
N GLN A 203 1.78 -0.28 -8.13
CA GLN A 203 2.25 1.07 -7.85
C GLN A 203 3.78 1.15 -8.03
N ARG A 204 4.55 0.19 -7.52
CA ARG A 204 6.02 0.18 -7.71
C ARG A 204 6.42 0.06 -9.18
N LEU A 205 5.76 -0.83 -9.91
CA LEU A 205 5.96 -1.01 -11.34
C LEU A 205 5.66 0.27 -12.12
N SER A 206 4.57 0.96 -11.77
CA SER A 206 4.20 2.25 -12.36
C SER A 206 5.27 3.30 -12.10
N MET A 207 5.78 3.39 -10.87
CA MET A 207 6.86 4.35 -10.52
C MET A 207 8.17 4.02 -11.25
N LEU A 208 8.53 2.75 -11.38
CA LEU A 208 9.66 2.32 -12.20
C LEU A 208 9.49 2.82 -13.64
N MET A 209 8.35 2.55 -14.26
CA MET A 209 8.12 2.96 -15.63
C MET A 209 8.16 4.47 -15.80
N TRP A 210 7.53 5.22 -14.90
CA TRP A 210 7.55 6.68 -14.95
C TRP A 210 8.95 7.26 -14.76
N ASP A 211 9.83 6.54 -14.06
CA ASP A 211 11.24 6.90 -13.96
C ASP A 211 11.97 6.69 -15.29
N GLU A 212 11.73 5.56 -15.98
CA GLU A 212 12.33 5.20 -17.28
C GLU A 212 11.79 6.03 -18.46
N MET A 213 10.53 6.44 -18.38
CA MET A 213 9.83 7.19 -19.41
C MET A 213 9.90 8.69 -19.15
N PRO A 214 10.46 9.52 -20.07
CA PRO A 214 10.42 10.97 -19.90
C PRO A 214 9.00 11.56 -20.04
N GLU A 215 8.08 10.85 -20.69
CA GLU A 215 6.78 11.35 -21.13
C GLU A 215 5.89 11.85 -19.97
N PRO A 216 5.72 11.13 -18.83
CA PRO A 216 4.94 11.62 -17.69
C PRO A 216 5.48 12.95 -17.14
N THR A 217 6.82 13.08 -17.05
CA THR A 217 7.47 14.31 -16.62
C THR A 217 7.24 15.44 -17.63
N LEU A 218 7.42 15.17 -18.92
CA LEU A 218 7.22 16.16 -19.97
C LEU A 218 5.78 16.67 -20.02
N ILE A 219 4.79 15.80 -19.85
CA ILE A 219 3.37 16.17 -19.83
C ILE A 219 3.07 17.11 -18.65
N LEU A 220 3.58 16.81 -17.45
CA LEU A 220 3.39 17.65 -16.26
C LEU A 220 4.08 19.02 -16.40
N HIS A 221 5.28 19.06 -16.98
CA HIS A 221 5.96 20.34 -17.27
C HIS A 221 5.20 21.15 -18.33
N MET A 222 4.72 20.51 -19.39
CA MET A 222 3.92 21.16 -20.43
C MET A 222 2.59 21.68 -19.87
N HIS A 223 1.89 20.88 -19.07
CA HIS A 223 0.66 21.29 -18.38
C HIS A 223 0.90 22.53 -17.52
N ASN A 224 1.97 22.56 -16.71
CA ASN A 224 2.32 23.73 -15.92
C ASN A 224 2.58 24.97 -16.79
N VAL A 225 3.31 24.84 -17.91
CA VAL A 225 3.53 25.96 -18.86
C VAL A 225 2.21 26.50 -19.39
N LEU A 226 1.31 25.61 -19.82
CA LEU A 226 0.03 25.99 -20.41
C LEU A 226 -0.87 26.72 -19.39
N VAL A 227 -0.89 26.27 -18.15
CA VAL A 227 -1.64 26.94 -17.07
C VAL A 227 -1.01 28.29 -16.72
N LYS A 228 0.30 28.35 -16.47
CA LYS A 228 0.98 29.58 -16.02
C LYS A 228 1.02 30.68 -17.08
N LYS A 229 1.06 30.32 -18.36
CA LYS A 229 0.98 31.27 -19.47
C LYS A 229 -0.45 31.65 -19.87
N GLY A 230 -1.47 31.09 -19.21
CA GLY A 230 -2.87 31.40 -19.48
C GLY A 230 -3.43 30.79 -20.76
N PHE A 231 -2.78 29.76 -21.33
CA PHE A 231 -3.34 28.98 -22.44
C PHE A 231 -4.41 28.00 -21.96
N LEU A 232 -4.38 27.62 -20.68
CA LEU A 232 -5.43 26.88 -20.00
C LEU A 232 -6.02 27.75 -18.89
N ASN A 233 -7.33 27.95 -18.93
CA ASN A 233 -8.06 28.72 -17.92
C ASN A 233 -8.12 28.02 -16.56
N ARG A 234 -7.99 26.69 -16.53
CA ARG A 234 -7.98 25.86 -15.33
C ARG A 234 -7.01 24.70 -15.50
N GLY A 235 -6.36 24.30 -14.40
CA GLY A 235 -5.57 23.07 -14.33
C GLY A 235 -6.41 21.83 -14.63
N VAL A 236 -5.74 20.77 -15.07
CA VAL A 236 -6.36 19.46 -15.28
C VAL A 236 -6.23 18.73 -13.95
N GLY A 237 -7.37 18.45 -13.31
CA GLY A 237 -7.39 17.90 -11.95
C GLY A 237 -6.54 16.66 -11.76
N LEU A 238 -6.48 15.76 -12.75
CA LEU A 238 -5.62 14.57 -12.71
C LEU A 238 -4.13 14.94 -12.51
N TYR A 239 -3.62 15.91 -13.25
CA TYR A 239 -2.21 16.30 -13.16
C TYR A 239 -1.92 17.03 -11.84
N ASP A 240 -2.86 17.85 -11.38
CA ASP A 240 -2.77 18.51 -10.07
C ASP A 240 -2.72 17.46 -8.94
N SER A 241 -3.58 16.44 -8.99
CA SER A 241 -3.58 15.32 -8.04
C SER A 241 -2.28 14.52 -8.09
N LEU A 242 -1.75 14.22 -9.27
CA LEU A 242 -0.46 13.51 -9.40
C LEU A 242 0.69 14.30 -8.78
N GLN A 243 0.70 15.62 -8.96
CA GLN A 243 1.72 16.47 -8.37
C GLN A 243 1.60 16.52 -6.83
N GLN A 244 0.39 16.47 -6.29
CA GLN A 244 0.15 16.41 -4.84
C GLN A 244 0.53 15.06 -4.24
N LEU A 245 0.23 13.96 -4.94
CA LEU A 245 0.55 12.60 -4.50
C LEU A 245 2.05 12.29 -4.58
N LEU A 246 2.76 12.91 -5.54
CA LEU A 246 4.19 12.67 -5.79
C LEU A 246 5.00 13.97 -5.70
N PRO A 247 5.08 14.58 -4.51
CA PRO A 247 5.83 15.82 -4.32
C PRO A 247 7.31 15.59 -4.64
N GLY A 248 7.92 16.51 -5.40
CA GLY A 248 9.33 16.43 -5.81
C GLY A 248 9.62 15.44 -6.96
N ALA A 249 8.62 14.67 -7.42
CA ALA A 249 8.80 13.66 -8.45
C ALA A 249 8.76 14.22 -9.88
N PHE A 250 8.10 15.36 -10.09
CA PHE A 250 8.04 16.01 -11.41
C PHE A 250 8.89 17.28 -11.49
N PHE A 251 8.97 18.02 -10.39
CA PHE A 251 9.75 19.26 -10.25
C PHE A 251 10.76 19.07 -9.12
N GLN A 252 11.96 19.62 -9.25
CA GLN A 252 13.02 19.41 -8.26
C GLN A 252 12.70 20.05 -6.91
N ASP A 253 12.21 21.28 -6.93
CA ASP A 253 11.85 22.04 -5.73
C ASP A 253 10.37 22.44 -5.79
N LYS A 254 10.10 23.68 -6.23
CA LYS A 254 8.76 24.22 -6.41
C LYS A 254 8.35 24.14 -7.87
N VAL A 255 7.04 24.13 -8.08
CA VAL A 255 6.47 24.29 -9.42
C VAL A 255 6.93 25.63 -10.00
N PRO A 256 7.60 25.64 -11.16
CA PRO A 256 8.12 26.87 -11.74
C PRO A 256 6.98 27.78 -12.18
N ASN A 257 7.08 29.08 -11.85
CA ASN A 257 6.17 30.11 -12.37
C ASN A 257 6.71 30.76 -13.66
N ASP A 258 8.01 30.63 -13.89
CA ASP A 258 8.79 31.17 -15.00
C ASP A 258 10.00 30.24 -15.29
N ASN A 259 10.84 30.60 -16.27
CA ASN A 259 12.05 29.85 -16.65
C ASN A 259 11.84 28.34 -16.87
N PHE A 260 10.68 27.97 -17.44
CA PHE A 260 10.24 26.59 -17.59
C PHE A 260 11.25 25.67 -18.32
N LEU A 261 11.93 26.20 -19.35
CA LEU A 261 12.92 25.43 -20.11
C LEU A 261 14.13 25.05 -19.26
N GLU A 262 14.58 25.96 -18.39
CA GLU A 262 15.69 25.69 -17.48
C GLU A 262 15.29 24.63 -16.46
N ALA A 263 14.11 24.78 -15.84
CA ALA A 263 13.58 23.80 -14.89
C ALA A 263 13.45 22.39 -15.52
N LEU A 264 12.99 22.31 -16.77
CA LEU A 264 12.93 21.04 -17.51
C LEU A 264 14.34 20.50 -17.81
N THR A 265 15.26 21.36 -18.26
CA THR A 265 16.63 20.96 -18.62
C THR A 265 17.37 20.41 -17.42
N GLN A 266 17.27 21.07 -16.26
CA GLN A 266 17.83 20.60 -14.99
C GLN A 266 17.27 19.23 -14.60
N ARG A 267 15.96 19.01 -14.79
CA ARG A 267 15.33 17.72 -14.52
C ARG A 267 15.88 16.63 -15.41
N VAL A 268 15.97 16.87 -16.71
CA VAL A 268 16.43 15.88 -17.70
C VAL A 268 17.93 15.59 -17.56
N SER A 269 18.76 16.60 -17.30
CA SER A 269 20.23 16.44 -17.22
C SER A 269 20.64 15.60 -16.02
N ARG A 270 20.11 15.89 -14.83
CA ARG A 270 20.35 15.11 -13.60
C ARG A 270 19.91 13.66 -13.73
N GLY A 271 18.83 13.42 -14.48
CA GLY A 271 18.30 12.09 -14.75
C GLY A 271 19.25 11.18 -15.52
N ARG A 272 20.15 11.72 -16.35
CA ARG A 272 21.07 10.91 -17.16
C ARG A 272 22.19 10.29 -16.33
N GLU A 273 22.77 11.05 -15.42
CA GLU A 273 23.86 10.57 -14.55
C GLU A 273 23.35 9.50 -13.57
N GLN A 274 22.17 9.76 -12.98
CA GLN A 274 21.56 8.84 -12.02
C GLN A 274 21.04 7.55 -12.68
N ALA A 275 20.66 7.59 -13.97
CA ALA A 275 20.15 6.42 -14.70
C ALA A 275 21.16 5.29 -14.76
N VAL A 276 22.41 5.62 -15.09
CA VAL A 276 23.47 4.61 -15.22
C VAL A 276 23.72 3.91 -13.89
N VAL A 277 23.71 4.66 -12.78
CA VAL A 277 23.90 4.10 -11.43
C VAL A 277 22.70 3.25 -11.03
N SER A 278 21.48 3.72 -11.26
CA SER A 278 20.23 3.00 -10.98
C SER A 278 20.18 1.67 -11.73
N HIS A 279 20.38 1.69 -13.06
CA HIS A 279 20.37 0.47 -13.88
C HIS A 279 21.40 -0.55 -13.43
N ARG A 280 22.61 -0.10 -13.07
CA ARG A 280 23.66 -0.99 -12.56
C ARG A 280 23.25 -1.66 -11.25
N ARG A 281 22.68 -0.90 -10.31
CA ARG A 281 22.20 -1.44 -9.03
C ARG A 281 21.09 -2.47 -9.23
N ARG A 282 20.10 -2.14 -10.07
CA ARG A 282 18.97 -3.03 -10.36
C ARG A 282 19.42 -4.31 -11.07
N ARG A 283 20.36 -4.20 -12.01
CA ARG A 283 20.94 -5.37 -12.69
C ARG A 283 21.74 -6.26 -11.72
N ALA A 284 22.47 -5.65 -10.78
CA ALA A 284 23.17 -6.41 -9.74
C ALA A 284 22.18 -7.14 -8.82
N GLU A 285 21.05 -6.52 -8.48
CA GLU A 285 19.99 -7.18 -7.70
C GLU A 285 19.36 -8.34 -8.49
N ALA A 286 19.06 -8.14 -9.78
CA ALA A 286 18.51 -9.16 -10.65
C ALA A 286 19.44 -10.37 -10.87
N GLN A 287 20.75 -10.20 -10.62
CA GLN A 287 21.75 -11.26 -10.73
C GLN A 287 21.94 -12.05 -9.43
N LYS A 288 21.36 -11.62 -8.31
CA LYS A 288 21.45 -12.37 -7.06
C LYS A 288 20.66 -13.67 -7.17
N GLU A 289 21.19 -14.73 -6.56
CA GLU A 289 20.45 -15.98 -6.41
C GLU A 289 19.18 -15.72 -5.59
N GLY A 290 18.05 -15.89 -6.25
CA GLY A 290 16.72 -15.71 -5.69
C GLY A 290 16.11 -14.34 -5.96
N LEU A 291 15.51 -14.23 -7.15
CA LEU A 291 14.86 -13.02 -7.62
C LEU A 291 13.59 -12.75 -6.79
N ASP A 292 13.66 -11.74 -5.94
CA ASP A 292 12.49 -11.17 -5.26
C ASP A 292 11.99 -9.96 -6.06
N VAL A 293 10.82 -10.10 -6.69
CA VAL A 293 10.18 -9.04 -7.48
C VAL A 293 9.96 -7.77 -6.65
N HIS A 294 9.70 -7.91 -5.34
CA HIS A 294 9.50 -6.75 -4.45
C HIS A 294 10.78 -5.93 -4.30
N ARG A 295 11.94 -6.58 -4.23
CA ARG A 295 13.25 -5.92 -4.17
C ARG A 295 13.62 -5.30 -5.49
N LEU A 296 13.40 -6.01 -6.59
CA LEU A 296 13.71 -5.50 -7.93
C LEU A 296 12.94 -4.21 -8.25
N LEU A 297 11.74 -4.09 -7.67
CA LEU A 297 10.85 -2.93 -7.77
C LEU A 297 10.99 -1.94 -6.61
N ASP A 298 12.03 -2.03 -5.77
CA ASP A 298 12.25 -1.05 -4.71
C ASP A 298 12.43 0.36 -5.31
N LEU A 299 11.64 1.30 -4.81
CA LEU A 299 11.66 2.71 -5.22
C LEU A 299 12.99 3.40 -4.91
N ASN A 300 13.79 2.87 -3.99
CA ASN A 300 15.14 3.34 -3.71
C ASN A 300 16.09 3.20 -4.92
N PHE A 301 15.72 2.37 -5.90
CA PHE A 301 16.44 2.28 -7.16
C PHE A 301 15.99 3.32 -8.18
N ASN A 302 14.87 4.01 -8.00
CA ASN A 302 14.42 5.03 -8.94
C ASN A 302 15.22 6.33 -8.78
N ARG A 303 15.26 7.15 -9.83
CA ARG A 303 15.95 8.45 -9.84
C ARG A 303 15.10 9.56 -9.23
N PHE A 304 13.81 9.54 -9.57
CA PHE A 304 12.87 10.63 -9.38
C PHE A 304 11.65 10.20 -8.59
N PHE A 305 11.11 9.02 -8.90
CA PHE A 305 9.90 8.49 -8.30
C PHE A 305 10.23 7.57 -7.12
N THR A 306 10.74 8.18 -6.03
CA THR A 306 11.21 7.48 -4.83
C THR A 306 10.21 7.53 -3.66
N ALA A 307 9.17 8.37 -3.77
CA ALA A 307 8.17 8.56 -2.72
C ALA A 307 7.32 7.29 -2.55
N LYS A 308 7.27 6.77 -1.31
CA LYS A 308 6.42 5.63 -0.95
C LYS A 308 5.04 6.12 -0.53
N SER A 309 4.02 5.44 -1.03
CA SER A 309 2.65 5.56 -0.53
C SER A 309 2.57 5.05 0.92
N GLU A 310 1.57 5.46 1.70
CA GLU A 310 1.40 4.96 3.07
C GLU A 310 1.26 3.43 3.09
N LEU A 311 0.48 2.87 2.17
CA LEU A 311 0.35 1.42 2.03
C LEU A 311 1.71 0.73 1.84
N MET A 312 2.58 1.28 0.99
CA MET A 312 3.93 0.73 0.78
C MET A 312 4.79 0.79 2.04
N LYS A 313 4.73 1.88 2.82
CA LYS A 313 5.50 2.01 4.05
C LYS A 313 5.09 0.95 5.07
N TYR A 314 3.79 0.72 5.24
CA TYR A 314 3.30 -0.35 6.11
C TYR A 314 3.68 -1.73 5.60
N PHE A 315 3.57 -1.96 4.29
CA PHE A 315 3.95 -3.22 3.67
C PHE A 315 5.44 -3.53 3.89
N ASP A 316 6.34 -2.57 3.61
CA ASP A 316 7.78 -2.70 3.83
C ASP A 316 8.16 -2.89 5.29
N ALA A 317 7.38 -2.30 6.20
CA ALA A 317 7.54 -2.45 7.63
C ALA A 317 7.00 -3.79 8.17
N GLY A 318 6.48 -4.67 7.31
CA GLY A 318 5.82 -5.92 7.71
C GLY A 318 4.60 -5.67 8.60
N TRP A 319 3.86 -4.60 8.32
CA TRP A 319 2.69 -4.14 9.09
C TRP A 319 2.98 -3.79 10.55
N VAL A 320 4.25 -3.48 10.89
CA VAL A 320 4.65 -3.00 12.21
C VAL A 320 4.94 -1.49 12.13
N PRO A 321 4.02 -0.62 12.58
CA PRO A 321 4.16 0.83 12.43
C PRO A 321 5.45 1.40 13.02
N GLN A 322 5.97 0.78 14.10
CA GLN A 322 7.20 1.21 14.78
C GLN A 322 8.46 0.96 13.96
N ARG A 323 8.42 0.08 12.95
CA ARG A 323 9.57 -0.16 12.06
C ARG A 323 9.69 0.91 10.96
N ILE A 324 8.66 1.73 10.75
CA ILE A 324 8.73 2.85 9.80
C ILE A 324 9.63 3.94 10.43
N PRO A 325 10.72 4.38 9.78
CA PRO A 325 11.58 5.40 10.36
C PRO A 325 10.90 6.77 10.36
N ASP A 326 11.23 7.61 11.35
CA ASP A 326 10.69 8.96 11.54
C ASP A 326 10.84 9.86 10.28
N ARG A 327 11.93 9.67 9.52
CA ARG A 327 12.17 10.36 8.24
C ARG A 327 11.17 10.03 7.12
N GLU A 328 10.48 8.89 7.20
CA GLU A 328 9.53 8.42 6.17
C GLU A 328 8.06 8.71 6.53
N VAL A 329 7.81 9.11 7.78
CA VAL A 329 6.46 9.51 8.23
C VAL A 329 6.04 10.80 7.54
N ARG A 330 4.82 10.80 6.96
CA ARG A 330 4.20 11.96 6.33
C ARG A 330 3.72 12.95 7.39
N ILE A 331 3.88 14.25 7.12
CA ILE A 331 3.46 15.34 8.00
C ILE A 331 2.46 16.22 7.23
N PRO A 332 1.27 16.50 7.80
CA PRO A 332 0.61 15.74 8.87
C PRO A 332 0.15 14.34 8.43
N SER A 333 0.13 13.40 9.36
CA SER A 333 -0.56 12.10 9.26
C SER A 333 -1.04 11.65 10.65
N LEU A 334 -1.89 10.63 10.72
CA LEU A 334 -2.29 10.07 12.02
C LEU A 334 -1.17 9.25 12.66
N LEU A 335 -0.31 8.61 11.87
CA LEU A 335 0.94 8.03 12.39
C LEU A 335 1.84 9.10 13.03
N PHE A 336 1.94 10.28 12.40
CA PHE A 336 2.62 11.43 12.99
C PHE A 336 1.97 11.87 14.30
N ALA A 337 0.63 12.04 14.32
CA ALA A 337 -0.10 12.41 15.53
C ALA A 337 0.15 11.41 16.68
N ALA A 338 0.09 10.11 16.39
CA ALA A 338 0.32 9.05 17.36
C ALA A 338 1.74 9.06 17.94
N ARG A 339 2.77 9.33 17.11
CA ARG A 339 4.16 9.43 17.58
C ARG A 339 4.40 10.70 18.39
N VAL A 340 3.86 11.82 17.93
CA VAL A 340 3.98 13.13 18.60
C VAL A 340 3.25 13.14 19.95
N ASN A 341 2.13 12.42 20.07
CA ASN A 341 1.43 12.21 21.35
C ASN A 341 2.30 11.52 22.41
N GLN A 342 3.18 10.61 21.97
CA GLN A 342 4.12 9.89 22.84
C GLN A 342 5.35 10.73 23.19
N THR A 343 5.58 11.86 22.51
CA THR A 343 6.70 12.75 22.79
C THR A 343 6.54 13.50 24.11
N GLU A 344 7.65 13.61 24.84
CA GLU A 344 7.71 14.34 26.10
C GLU A 344 7.48 15.85 25.86
N ARG A 345 6.66 16.46 26.73
CA ARG A 345 6.45 17.92 26.74
C ARG A 345 7.45 18.54 27.71
N ILE A 346 8.22 19.50 27.23
CA ILE A 346 9.22 20.25 27.98
C ILE A 346 8.71 21.68 28.12
N VAL A 347 8.98 22.33 29.25
CA VAL A 347 8.75 23.78 29.39
C VAL A 347 10.06 24.47 29.05
N ASP A 348 10.03 25.39 28.08
CA ASP A 348 11.19 26.18 27.71
C ASP A 348 11.63 27.02 28.92
N PRO A 349 12.86 26.83 29.45
CA PRO A 349 13.31 27.54 30.63
C PRO A 349 13.52 29.04 30.40
N ALA A 350 13.65 29.49 29.14
CA ALA A 350 13.84 30.90 28.80
C ALA A 350 12.52 31.64 28.55
N THR A 351 11.51 30.98 27.98
CA THR A 351 10.24 31.62 27.61
C THR A 351 9.05 31.19 28.49
N GLY A 352 9.16 30.10 29.24
CA GLY A 352 8.07 29.51 30.02
C GLY A 352 7.01 28.79 29.18
N GLU A 353 7.19 28.71 27.86
CA GLU A 353 6.23 28.10 26.93
C GLU A 353 6.38 26.57 26.89
N LYS A 354 5.27 25.87 26.68
CA LYS A 354 5.28 24.41 26.50
C LYS A 354 5.74 24.08 25.10
N LYS A 355 6.75 23.21 24.98
CA LYS A 355 7.28 22.70 23.73
C LYS A 355 7.35 21.18 23.77
N LEU A 356 7.44 20.54 22.62
CA LEU A 356 7.81 19.13 22.54
C LEU A 356 9.32 18.95 22.50
N LYS A 357 9.78 17.86 23.11
CA LYS A 357 11.17 17.42 23.03
C LYS A 357 11.58 17.26 21.57
N ASP A 358 12.80 17.69 21.27
CA ASP A 358 13.38 17.63 19.94
C ASP A 358 13.66 16.18 19.54
N THR A 359 12.69 15.57 18.87
CA THR A 359 12.86 14.32 18.10
C THR A 359 13.05 14.65 16.63
N GLU A 360 13.53 13.69 15.84
CA GLU A 360 13.68 13.86 14.38
C GLU A 360 12.36 14.32 13.73
N LEU A 361 11.23 13.73 14.13
CA LEU A 361 9.89 14.12 13.67
C LEU A 361 9.51 15.56 14.03
N VAL A 362 9.80 16.00 15.26
CA VAL A 362 9.49 17.36 15.73
C VAL A 362 10.36 18.38 15.00
N GLN A 363 11.66 18.08 14.81
CA GLN A 363 12.58 18.93 14.05
C GLN A 363 12.15 19.05 12.59
N ARG A 364 11.73 17.95 11.95
CA ARG A 364 11.19 17.97 10.58
C ARG A 364 9.93 18.83 10.46
N SER A 365 8.98 18.66 11.37
CA SER A 365 7.74 19.45 11.36
C SER A 365 8.02 20.95 11.51
N ARG A 366 8.98 21.34 12.37
CA ARG A 366 9.42 22.74 12.50
C ARG A 366 10.13 23.24 11.23
N ALA A 367 10.96 22.41 10.60
CA ALA A 367 11.62 22.75 9.34
C ALA A 367 10.62 22.92 8.18
N GLU A 368 9.51 22.19 8.19
CA GLU A 368 8.37 22.36 7.27
C GLU A 368 7.49 23.58 7.62
N GLY A 369 7.89 24.37 8.62
CA GLY A 369 7.28 25.66 8.96
C GLY A 369 6.06 25.56 9.87
N HIS A 370 5.85 24.41 10.54
CA HIS A 370 4.69 24.22 11.41
C HIS A 370 4.94 24.83 12.80
N PRO A 371 4.02 25.67 13.34
CA PRO A 371 4.20 26.34 14.62
C PRO A 371 4.11 25.35 15.80
N GLU A 372 4.62 25.75 16.96
CA GLU A 372 4.58 24.89 18.15
C GLU A 372 3.14 24.59 18.60
N ASP A 373 2.20 25.52 18.42
CA ASP A 373 0.77 25.28 18.70
C ASP A 373 0.19 24.13 17.87
N PHE A 374 0.63 24.00 16.61
CA PHE A 374 0.25 22.88 15.75
C PHE A 374 0.78 21.56 16.32
N LEU A 375 2.05 21.53 16.74
CA LEU A 375 2.66 20.34 17.37
C LEU A 375 1.94 19.96 18.66
N LEU A 376 1.57 20.95 19.47
CA LEU A 376 0.81 20.73 20.69
C LEU A 376 -0.60 20.20 20.41
N GLN A 377 -1.29 20.73 19.39
CA GLN A 377 -2.59 20.23 18.94
C GLN A 377 -2.49 18.78 18.47
N MET A 378 -1.50 18.47 17.62
CA MET A 378 -1.28 17.10 17.12
C MET A 378 -0.89 16.13 18.24
N SER A 379 -0.19 16.60 19.27
CA SER A 379 0.09 15.81 20.47
C SER A 379 -1.13 15.62 21.39
N ALA A 380 -2.17 16.43 21.22
CA ALA A 380 -3.37 16.46 22.07
C ALA A 380 -4.57 15.73 21.46
N VAL A 381 -4.49 15.34 20.19
CA VAL A 381 -5.54 14.57 19.49
C VAL A 381 -5.96 13.39 20.37
N SER A 382 -7.25 13.34 20.72
CA SER A 382 -7.79 12.31 21.63
C SER A 382 -8.21 11.10 20.83
N LEU A 383 -7.24 10.22 20.59
CA LEU A 383 -7.33 9.11 19.64
C LEU A 383 -8.09 7.88 20.20
N GLY A 384 -8.89 8.04 21.27
CA GLY A 384 -9.43 6.92 22.07
C GLY A 384 -10.93 6.92 22.39
N GLN A 385 -11.71 7.93 21.98
CA GLN A 385 -13.17 7.96 22.17
C GLN A 385 -13.89 8.06 20.81
N SER A 386 -14.83 7.16 20.54
CA SER A 386 -15.39 6.89 19.20
C SER A 386 -16.00 8.10 18.50
N ASP A 387 -16.52 9.07 19.26
CA ASP A 387 -17.28 10.18 18.70
C ASP A 387 -16.42 11.45 18.54
N LEU A 388 -15.53 11.74 19.50
CA LEU A 388 -14.56 12.84 19.41
C LEU A 388 -13.41 12.55 18.43
N ALA A 389 -13.00 11.27 18.33
CA ALA A 389 -11.97 10.87 17.37
C ALA A 389 -12.40 11.13 15.93
N ARG A 390 -13.71 11.09 15.62
CA ARG A 390 -14.22 11.36 14.26
C ARG A 390 -14.01 12.82 13.85
N GLU A 391 -14.32 13.76 14.73
CA GLU A 391 -14.13 15.19 14.48
C GLU A 391 -12.63 15.54 14.36
N ASP A 392 -11.80 14.98 15.24
CA ASP A 392 -10.35 15.13 15.20
C ASP A 392 -9.73 14.53 13.92
N ILE A 393 -10.22 13.36 13.48
CA ILE A 393 -9.80 12.72 12.22
C ILE A 393 -10.23 13.57 11.01
N GLU A 394 -11.46 14.09 11.00
CA GLU A 394 -11.93 15.00 9.95
C GLU A 394 -11.13 16.31 9.94
N ALA A 395 -10.75 16.86 11.11
CA ALA A 395 -9.90 18.04 11.20
C ALA A 395 -8.50 17.80 10.61
N ILE A 396 -7.86 16.66 10.89
CA ILE A 396 -6.55 16.30 10.33
C ILE A 396 -6.64 16.04 8.82
N ARG A 397 -7.75 15.47 8.36
CA ARG A 397 -8.05 15.28 6.93
C ARG A 397 -8.19 16.62 6.21
N ASN A 398 -8.91 17.57 6.83
CA ASN A 398 -9.10 18.90 6.27
C ASN A 398 -7.80 19.73 6.27
N MET A 399 -6.88 19.48 7.20
CA MET A 399 -5.55 20.10 7.20
C MET A 399 -4.61 19.52 6.12
N SER A 400 -4.81 18.26 5.72
CA SER A 400 -4.00 17.61 4.68
C SER A 400 -4.53 17.80 3.26
N SER A 401 -5.80 18.20 3.09
CA SER A 401 -6.39 18.59 1.80
C SER A 401 -6.26 20.10 1.54
N SER A 402 -5.57 20.51 0.46
CA SER A 402 -5.57 21.91 0.01
C SER A 402 -6.84 22.32 -0.77
N SER A 403 -7.90 21.51 -0.72
CA SER A 403 -9.12 21.75 -1.50
C SER A 403 -10.13 22.51 -0.66
N LYS A 404 -10.26 23.81 -0.97
CA LYS A 404 -11.41 24.62 -0.56
C LYS A 404 -12.62 24.17 -1.38
N ASP A 405 -13.48 23.33 -0.82
CA ASP A 405 -14.90 23.32 -1.15
C ASP A 405 -15.68 23.11 0.15
N GLU A 406 -16.34 24.18 0.60
CA GLU A 406 -17.18 24.20 1.80
C GLU A 406 -18.47 23.42 1.56
N ILE A 407 -18.60 22.27 2.21
CA ILE A 407 -19.90 21.62 2.44
C ILE A 407 -20.32 21.99 3.87
N PRO A 408 -21.53 22.54 4.10
CA PRO A 408 -21.94 22.93 5.45
C PRO A 408 -22.12 21.68 6.32
N ALA A 409 -21.35 21.60 7.41
CA ALA A 409 -21.49 20.55 8.42
C ALA A 409 -22.87 20.65 9.11
N PRO A 410 -23.52 19.53 9.45
CA PRO A 410 -24.67 19.57 10.36
C PRO A 410 -24.20 20.04 11.73
N GLY A 411 -24.95 20.95 12.34
CA GLY A 411 -24.62 21.52 13.65
C GLY A 411 -24.51 20.46 14.75
N PRO A 412 -23.74 20.75 15.82
CA PRO A 412 -23.45 19.77 16.86
C PRO A 412 -24.74 19.33 17.59
N PRO A 413 -24.89 18.04 17.91
CA PRO A 413 -25.97 17.59 18.78
C PRO A 413 -25.80 18.18 20.20
N PRO A 414 -26.91 18.41 20.93
CA PRO A 414 -26.85 18.97 22.27
C PRO A 414 -26.12 18.03 23.25
N PRO A 415 -25.39 18.59 24.24
CA PRO A 415 -24.57 17.81 25.16
C PRO A 415 -25.43 16.88 26.03
N ASP A 416 -24.98 15.62 26.15
CA ASP A 416 -25.57 14.61 27.03
C ASP A 416 -25.40 15.05 28.50
N PRO A 417 -26.50 15.30 29.26
CA PRO A 417 -26.43 15.73 30.65
C PRO A 417 -25.88 14.66 31.61
N TYR A 418 -25.61 13.44 31.14
CA TYR A 418 -25.06 12.34 31.94
C TYR A 418 -23.61 11.96 31.60
N ALA A 419 -22.94 12.71 30.72
CA ALA A 419 -21.52 12.49 30.43
C ALA A 419 -20.67 12.75 31.67
N LEU A 420 -20.18 11.68 32.30
CA LEU A 420 -19.18 11.77 33.37
C LEU A 420 -17.90 12.34 32.76
N HIS A 421 -17.67 13.64 33.00
CA HIS A 421 -16.42 14.31 32.66
C HIS A 421 -15.28 13.71 33.47
N ASP A 422 -14.56 12.77 32.87
CA ASP A 422 -13.25 12.36 33.36
C ASP A 422 -12.27 13.51 33.06
N LYS A 423 -12.11 14.42 34.03
CA LYS A 423 -11.26 15.61 33.95
C LYS A 423 -9.79 15.24 34.07
N THR A 424 -9.28 14.49 33.10
CA THR A 424 -7.89 14.50 32.62
C THR A 424 -7.80 13.52 31.45
N PRO A 425 -7.46 13.96 30.22
CA PRO A 425 -7.11 13.01 29.16
C PRO A 425 -5.78 12.37 29.57
N ARG A 426 -5.85 11.21 30.22
CA ARG A 426 -4.67 10.38 30.44
C ARG A 426 -4.13 10.03 29.05
N ARG A 427 -2.85 10.32 28.81
CA ARG A 427 -2.12 9.87 27.62
C ARG A 427 -2.25 8.34 27.54
N SER A 428 -3.20 7.86 26.76
CA SER A 428 -3.32 6.43 26.49
C SER A 428 -2.29 6.10 25.42
N ASN A 429 -1.30 5.28 25.75
CA ASN A 429 -0.47 4.65 24.74
C ASN A 429 -1.40 3.82 23.83
N LEU A 430 -1.68 4.31 22.63
CA LEU A 430 -2.52 3.62 21.66
C LEU A 430 -1.82 2.33 21.27
N GLN A 431 -2.46 1.21 21.57
CA GLN A 431 -1.97 -0.12 21.26
C GLN A 431 -3.11 -0.96 20.71
N GLY A 432 -2.77 -2.03 19.99
CA GLY A 432 -3.73 -2.99 19.48
C GLY A 432 -4.71 -2.38 18.46
N SER A 433 -5.99 -2.70 18.59
CA SER A 433 -7.03 -2.34 17.62
C SER A 433 -7.23 -0.83 17.46
N ALA A 434 -7.15 -0.06 18.55
CA ALA A 434 -7.34 1.40 18.51
C ALA A 434 -6.28 2.09 17.63
N LEU A 435 -5.04 1.59 17.67
CA LEU A 435 -3.99 2.07 16.77
C LEU A 435 -4.30 1.67 15.32
N LEU A 436 -4.75 0.44 15.07
CA LEU A 436 -5.05 -0.02 13.71
C LEU A 436 -6.23 0.73 13.07
N ASP A 437 -7.29 0.99 13.83
CA ASP A 437 -8.44 1.77 13.36
C ASP A 437 -8.03 3.20 12.97
N LEU A 438 -7.09 3.78 13.71
CA LEU A 438 -6.51 5.06 13.40
C LEU A 438 -5.70 5.03 12.11
N LEU A 439 -4.72 4.12 12.03
CA LEU A 439 -3.79 4.05 10.89
C LEU A 439 -4.49 3.63 9.58
N ARG A 440 -5.63 2.94 9.69
CA ARG A 440 -6.47 2.62 8.53
C ARG A 440 -6.89 3.86 7.75
N VAL A 441 -7.11 4.99 8.43
CA VAL A 441 -7.53 6.24 7.76
C VAL A 441 -6.41 6.81 6.90
N ASP A 442 -5.16 6.77 7.37
CA ASP A 442 -3.98 7.21 6.59
C ASP A 442 -3.86 6.37 5.30
N ILE A 443 -3.98 5.05 5.42
CA ILE A 443 -3.96 4.13 4.27
C ILE A 443 -5.13 4.38 3.33
N PHE A 444 -6.33 4.62 3.87
CA PHE A 444 -7.51 4.89 3.05
C PHE A 444 -7.40 6.21 2.28
N SER A 445 -6.91 7.28 2.92
CA SER A 445 -6.67 8.55 2.24
C SER A 445 -5.61 8.41 1.16
N ASP A 446 -4.55 7.66 1.41
CA ASP A 446 -3.49 7.42 0.44
C ASP A 446 -3.98 6.63 -0.79
N ILE A 447 -4.82 5.61 -0.60
CA ILE A 447 -5.37 4.79 -1.71
C ILE A 447 -6.47 5.53 -2.48
N CYS A 448 -7.33 6.27 -1.78
CA CYS A 448 -8.54 6.85 -2.37
C CYS A 448 -8.40 8.32 -2.80
N GLY A 449 -7.33 9.02 -2.41
CA GLY A 449 -7.15 10.46 -2.62
C GLY A 449 -7.79 11.27 -1.51
#